data_AF-A0A100XYJ9-F1
#
_entry.id   AF-A0A100XYJ9-F1
#
_cell.length_a   1.000
_cell.length_b   1.000
_cell.length_c   1.000
_cell.angle_alpha   90.00
_cell.angle_beta   90.00
_cell.angle_gamma   90.00
#
_symmetry.space_group_name_H-M   'P 1'
#
loop_
_entity.id
_entity.type
_entity.pdbx_description
1 polymer ?
#
loop_
_entity_poly.entity_id
_entity_poly.type
_entity_poly.pdbx_seq_one_letter_code
_entity_poly.pdbx_strand_id
1 'polypeptide(L)'
;MKLLVPVILYMIIGFGSASAASFYKWSGSLEVRQSIYIEDLTITVDQDNATKELALIVRDDGSILGLLKAGEDGEFEGLSISFNEFNGYGVIDISSEKPFAVTFNATEDYQKQIDGLKQENAQLKSENEKLSKQVQSLQTENKQLKQQVSDLKNKLKNQPNTAELNAKLVNLTKENRALKAELANMTNKYNAVKAKADFLEQQNEEYRKMIQSLLKETAQGSEQDYVEKAKKEKLIGSVLLKSIVFALVVVGLIGYGLYRKKRSWELT
;
A
#
# COMPACT_ATOMS: atom_id res chain seq x y z
N MET A 1 -56.34 11.48 -69.29
CA MET A 1 -55.99 10.05 -69.42
C MET A 1 -54.55 9.99 -69.89
N LYS A 2 -53.61 9.60 -69.02
CA LYS A 2 -52.22 9.36 -69.44
C LYS A 2 -52.19 7.98 -70.10
N LEU A 3 -52.07 7.95 -71.42
CA LEU A 3 -51.83 6.72 -72.15
C LEU A 3 -50.45 6.20 -71.71
N LEU A 4 -50.43 5.08 -70.99
CA LEU A 4 -49.24 4.25 -70.83
C LEU A 4 -48.82 3.81 -72.23
N VAL A 5 -47.84 4.50 -72.80
CA VAL A 5 -47.16 4.05 -74.02
C VAL A 5 -46.46 2.73 -73.67
N PRO A 6 -46.63 1.67 -74.48
CA PRO A 6 -46.02 0.39 -74.20
C PRO A 6 -44.49 0.52 -74.25
N VAL A 7 -43.83 0.27 -73.13
CA VAL A 7 -42.40 -0.03 -73.09
C VAL A 7 -42.22 -1.38 -73.79
N ILE A 8 -41.84 -1.35 -75.07
CA ILE A 8 -41.51 -2.56 -75.82
C ILE A 8 -40.10 -2.97 -75.40
N LEU A 9 -40.02 -3.91 -74.45
CA LEU A 9 -38.78 -4.46 -73.94
C LEU A 9 -38.25 -5.53 -74.91
N TYR A 10 -37.42 -5.15 -75.89
CA TYR A 10 -36.67 -6.12 -76.69
C TYR A 10 -35.31 -6.38 -76.03
N MET A 11 -35.23 -7.45 -75.22
CA MET A 11 -33.93 -8.02 -74.82
C MET A 11 -33.46 -8.94 -75.95
N ILE A 12 -32.79 -8.39 -76.96
CA ILE A 12 -32.13 -9.21 -77.99
C ILE A 12 -30.76 -9.62 -77.44
N ILE A 13 -30.68 -10.82 -76.87
CA ILE A 13 -29.39 -11.50 -76.66
C ILE A 13 -28.97 -12.05 -78.02
N GLY A 14 -28.19 -11.27 -78.78
CA GLY A 14 -27.70 -11.69 -80.08
C GLY A 14 -26.61 -12.76 -79.96
N PHE A 15 -26.99 -14.04 -80.04
CA PHE A 15 -26.04 -15.11 -80.39
C PHE A 15 -25.92 -15.17 -81.93
N GLY A 16 -25.18 -14.23 -82.50
CA GLY A 16 -24.83 -14.21 -83.93
C GLY A 16 -23.33 -14.47 -84.11
N SER A 17 -22.98 -15.52 -84.84
CA SER A 17 -21.60 -15.96 -85.09
C SER A 17 -20.87 -15.05 -86.10
N ALA A 18 -20.52 -13.84 -85.68
CA ALA A 18 -19.41 -13.04 -86.20
C ALA A 18 -19.08 -11.92 -85.19
N SER A 19 -17.93 -12.06 -84.52
CA SER A 19 -17.40 -11.25 -83.40
C SER A 19 -18.05 -11.52 -82.03
N ALA A 20 -17.21 -11.98 -81.10
CA ALA A 20 -17.57 -12.39 -79.75
C ALA A 20 -17.52 -11.20 -78.78
N ALA A 21 -18.58 -10.41 -78.74
CA ALA A 21 -18.82 -9.46 -77.66
C ALA A 21 -20.31 -9.50 -77.31
N SER A 22 -20.62 -9.89 -76.07
CA SER A 22 -21.97 -9.80 -75.53
C SER A 22 -22.29 -8.33 -75.26
N PHE A 23 -23.00 -7.67 -76.16
CA PHE A 23 -23.43 -6.29 -75.96
C PHE A 23 -24.75 -6.28 -75.17
N TYR A 24 -24.74 -5.62 -74.02
CA TYR A 24 -25.95 -5.30 -73.29
C TYR A 24 -26.58 -4.09 -73.96
N LYS A 25 -27.88 -4.18 -74.28
CA LYS A 25 -28.60 -3.10 -74.94
C LYS A 25 -29.92 -2.82 -74.24
N TRP A 26 -30.23 -1.55 -74.08
CA TRP A 26 -31.53 -1.05 -73.66
C TRP A 26 -32.02 -0.02 -74.69
N SER A 27 -33.32 -0.02 -74.95
CA SER A 27 -33.95 0.98 -75.79
C SER A 27 -35.28 1.35 -75.17
N GLY A 28 -35.60 2.64 -75.16
CA GLY A 28 -36.80 3.16 -74.53
C GLY A 28 -37.18 4.53 -75.04
N SER A 29 -38.37 4.97 -74.62
CA SER A 29 -38.87 6.32 -74.91
C SER A 29 -39.07 7.08 -73.61
N LEU A 30 -38.72 8.37 -73.63
CA LEU A 30 -38.89 9.30 -72.52
C LEU A 30 -39.60 10.56 -73.00
N GLU A 31 -40.57 11.00 -72.19
CA GLU A 31 -41.20 12.32 -72.38
C GLU A 31 -40.28 13.43 -71.86
N VAL A 32 -40.57 14.67 -72.26
CA VAL A 32 -39.85 15.85 -71.76
C VAL A 32 -39.90 15.89 -70.23
N ARG A 33 -38.74 16.11 -69.61
CA ARG A 33 -38.45 16.08 -68.17
C ARG A 33 -38.48 14.71 -67.50
N GLN A 34 -38.68 13.62 -68.23
CA GLN A 34 -38.47 12.29 -67.68
C GLN A 34 -36.98 11.96 -67.63
N SER A 35 -36.59 11.20 -66.61
CA SER A 35 -35.21 10.77 -66.41
C SER A 35 -35.14 9.26 -66.18
N ILE A 36 -34.05 8.69 -66.63
CA ILE A 36 -33.62 7.32 -66.29
C ILE A 36 -32.27 7.39 -65.61
N TYR A 37 -32.01 6.40 -64.77
CA TYR A 37 -30.79 6.30 -63.98
C TYR A 37 -30.09 5.00 -64.35
N ILE A 38 -28.81 5.10 -64.70
CA ILE A 38 -27.97 3.98 -65.10
C ILE A 38 -26.67 4.12 -64.34
N GLU A 39 -26.47 3.25 -63.36
CA GLU A 39 -25.33 3.36 -62.43
C GLU A 39 -25.34 4.76 -61.78
N ASP A 40 -24.29 5.54 -61.96
CA ASP A 40 -24.16 6.91 -61.43
C ASP A 40 -24.68 7.98 -62.42
N LEU A 41 -25.08 7.58 -63.64
CA LEU A 41 -25.55 8.48 -64.67
C LEU A 41 -27.05 8.76 -64.56
N THR A 42 -27.40 10.04 -64.64
CA THR A 42 -28.76 10.53 -64.82
C THR A 42 -28.94 11.04 -66.23
N ILE A 43 -29.82 10.40 -66.99
CA ILE A 43 -30.15 10.76 -68.36
C ILE A 43 -31.55 11.37 -68.39
N THR A 44 -31.65 12.63 -68.81
CA THR A 44 -32.92 13.38 -68.84
C THR A 44 -33.20 13.87 -70.25
N VAL A 45 -34.42 13.67 -70.75
CA VAL A 45 -34.89 14.36 -71.96
C VAL A 45 -35.37 15.76 -71.56
N ASP A 46 -34.84 16.80 -72.19
CA ASP A 46 -35.30 18.18 -72.02
C ASP A 46 -35.61 18.81 -73.38
N GLN A 47 -36.24 19.98 -73.36
CA GLN A 47 -36.64 20.70 -74.58
C GLN A 47 -36.10 22.11 -74.55
N ASP A 48 -35.49 22.55 -75.66
CA ASP A 48 -35.11 23.93 -75.85
C ASP A 48 -36.37 24.82 -75.88
N ASN A 49 -36.42 25.81 -75.00
CA ASN A 49 -37.60 26.67 -74.87
C ASN A 49 -37.87 27.53 -76.11
N ALA A 50 -36.83 27.88 -76.87
CA ALA A 50 -36.87 28.72 -78.06
C ALA A 50 -37.09 27.92 -79.34
N THR A 51 -36.33 26.84 -79.56
CA THR A 51 -36.42 26.05 -80.81
C THR A 51 -37.44 24.92 -80.75
N LYS A 52 -37.88 24.53 -79.55
CA LYS A 52 -38.73 23.35 -79.30
C LYS A 52 -38.09 22.01 -79.65
N GLU A 53 -36.80 22.00 -79.96
CA GLU A 53 -36.05 20.77 -80.22
C GLU A 53 -35.81 20.01 -78.92
N LEU A 54 -35.90 18.68 -78.98
CA LEU A 54 -35.54 17.83 -77.85
C LEU A 54 -34.03 17.63 -77.78
N ALA A 55 -33.52 17.56 -76.56
CA ALA A 55 -32.14 17.21 -76.28
C ALA A 55 -32.08 16.22 -75.11
N LEU A 56 -31.11 15.31 -75.18
CA LEU A 56 -30.77 14.41 -74.10
C LEU A 56 -29.64 15.01 -73.28
N ILE A 57 -29.86 15.18 -71.98
CA ILE A 57 -28.85 15.67 -71.04
C ILE A 57 -28.35 14.47 -70.25
N VAL A 58 -27.05 14.22 -70.31
CA VAL A 58 -26.37 13.18 -69.54
C VAL A 58 -25.61 13.83 -68.39
N ARG A 59 -25.88 13.39 -67.15
CA ARG A 59 -25.23 13.89 -65.94
C ARG A 59 -24.60 12.77 -65.13
N ASP A 60 -23.51 13.08 -64.44
CA ASP A 60 -22.86 12.24 -63.42
C ASP A 60 -22.78 13.03 -62.11
N ASP A 61 -23.33 12.48 -61.03
CA ASP A 61 -23.44 13.12 -59.70
C ASP A 61 -23.80 14.62 -59.74
N GLY A 62 -24.75 14.97 -60.62
CA GLY A 62 -25.23 16.35 -60.81
C GLY A 62 -24.43 17.24 -61.77
N SER A 63 -23.26 16.80 -62.25
CA SER A 63 -22.46 17.49 -63.26
C SER A 63 -22.88 17.09 -64.68
N ILE A 64 -23.01 18.04 -65.61
CA ILE A 64 -23.36 17.73 -67.01
C ILE A 64 -22.14 17.16 -67.71
N LEU A 65 -22.22 15.90 -68.15
CA LEU A 65 -21.19 15.25 -68.95
C LEU A 65 -21.34 15.57 -70.43
N GLY A 66 -22.58 15.67 -70.90
CA GLY A 66 -22.84 15.99 -72.30
C GLY A 66 -24.30 16.23 -72.60
N LEU A 67 -24.51 16.72 -73.82
CA LEU A 67 -25.81 16.96 -74.41
C LEU A 67 -25.82 16.37 -75.81
N LEU A 68 -26.82 15.55 -76.11
CA LEU A 68 -27.07 15.00 -77.43
C LEU A 68 -28.35 15.59 -78.01
N LYS A 69 -28.29 16.13 -79.22
CA LYS A 69 -29.47 16.54 -79.98
C LYS A 69 -30.08 15.34 -80.71
N ALA A 70 -31.32 15.50 -81.17
CA ALA A 70 -31.98 14.46 -81.93
C ALA A 70 -31.16 14.05 -83.17
N GLY A 71 -30.90 12.75 -83.31
CA GLY A 71 -30.06 12.15 -84.35
C GLY A 71 -28.58 12.03 -83.98
N GLU A 72 -28.16 12.48 -82.80
CA GLU A 72 -26.78 12.39 -82.32
C GLU A 72 -26.57 11.17 -81.43
N ASP A 73 -25.35 10.65 -81.47
CA ASP A 73 -24.82 9.61 -80.61
C ASP A 73 -23.57 10.10 -79.86
N GLY A 74 -23.31 9.50 -78.70
CA GLY A 74 -22.15 9.80 -77.88
C GLY A 74 -21.78 8.66 -76.94
N GLU A 75 -20.57 8.72 -76.39
CA GLU A 75 -20.06 7.75 -75.43
C GLU A 75 -19.84 8.42 -74.07
N PHE A 76 -20.45 7.88 -73.03
CA PHE A 76 -20.40 8.41 -71.67
C PHE A 76 -20.16 7.27 -70.68
N GLU A 77 -19.06 7.32 -69.93
CA GLU A 77 -18.68 6.29 -68.93
C GLU A 77 -18.75 4.84 -69.45
N GLY A 78 -18.38 4.62 -70.72
CA GLY A 78 -18.42 3.29 -71.36
C GLY A 78 -19.82 2.82 -71.79
N LEU A 79 -20.79 3.73 -71.81
CA LEU A 79 -22.10 3.57 -72.45
C LEU A 79 -22.12 4.33 -73.78
N SER A 80 -22.43 3.63 -74.86
CA SER A 80 -22.78 4.25 -76.14
C SER A 80 -24.26 4.57 -76.16
N ILE A 81 -24.60 5.86 -76.23
CA ILE A 81 -25.95 6.40 -76.13
C ILE A 81 -26.28 7.09 -77.45
N SER A 82 -27.38 6.68 -78.08
CA SER A 82 -27.97 7.32 -79.26
C SER A 82 -29.30 7.95 -78.89
N PHE A 83 -29.53 9.18 -79.33
CA PHE A 83 -30.76 9.92 -79.08
C PHE A 83 -31.46 10.27 -80.39
N ASN A 84 -32.74 9.93 -80.51
CA ASN A 84 -33.59 10.28 -81.64
C ASN A 84 -34.87 10.93 -81.14
N GLU A 85 -35.48 11.79 -81.97
CA GLU A 85 -36.81 12.33 -81.71
C GLU A 85 -37.83 11.62 -82.59
N PHE A 86 -38.96 11.20 -81.99
CA PHE A 86 -40.07 10.64 -82.74
C PHE A 86 -41.39 11.11 -82.12
N ASN A 87 -42.26 11.74 -82.92
CA ASN A 87 -43.58 12.22 -82.49
C ASN A 87 -43.58 13.04 -81.18
N GLY A 88 -42.54 13.85 -80.94
CA GLY A 88 -42.43 14.73 -79.78
C GLY A 88 -42.00 14.04 -78.48
N TYR A 89 -41.54 12.80 -78.53
CA TYR A 89 -40.84 12.13 -77.44
C TYR A 89 -39.42 11.72 -77.86
N GLY A 90 -38.54 11.62 -76.86
CA GLY A 90 -37.18 11.17 -77.06
C GLY A 90 -37.10 9.66 -77.08
N VAL A 91 -36.47 9.08 -78.10
CA VAL A 91 -36.13 7.66 -78.22
C VAL A 91 -34.64 7.53 -77.93
N ILE A 92 -34.30 6.68 -76.96
CA ILE A 92 -32.94 6.53 -76.48
C ILE A 92 -32.54 5.06 -76.66
N ASP A 93 -31.39 4.85 -77.29
CA ASP A 93 -30.74 3.56 -77.42
C ASP A 93 -29.42 3.59 -76.64
N ILE A 94 -29.22 2.63 -75.75
CA ILE A 94 -28.04 2.55 -74.87
C ILE A 94 -27.43 1.18 -75.02
N SER A 95 -26.12 1.13 -75.22
CA SER A 95 -25.37 -0.12 -75.30
C SER A 95 -24.05 -0.05 -74.55
N SER A 96 -23.62 -1.18 -74.00
CA SER A 96 -22.33 -1.32 -73.34
C SER A 96 -21.80 -2.74 -73.46
N GLU A 97 -20.48 -2.87 -73.33
CA GLU A 97 -19.81 -4.16 -73.17
C GLU A 97 -20.07 -4.78 -71.79
N LYS A 98 -20.37 -3.95 -70.77
CA LYS A 98 -20.65 -4.39 -69.41
C LYS A 98 -22.16 -4.43 -69.14
N PRO A 99 -22.64 -5.35 -68.29
CA PRO A 99 -24.03 -5.37 -67.87
C PRO A 99 -24.36 -4.12 -67.07
N PHE A 100 -25.42 -3.41 -67.48
CA PHE A 100 -25.96 -2.24 -66.79
C PHE A 100 -27.45 -2.44 -66.48
N ALA A 101 -27.96 -1.67 -65.52
CA ALA A 101 -29.37 -1.65 -65.16
C ALA A 101 -29.95 -0.25 -65.36
N VAL A 102 -31.09 -0.17 -66.05
CA VAL A 102 -31.84 1.08 -66.21
C VAL A 102 -32.95 1.12 -65.19
N THR A 103 -32.96 2.15 -64.35
CA THR A 103 -34.01 2.38 -63.36
C THR A 103 -34.74 3.70 -63.62
N PHE A 104 -36.01 3.77 -63.23
CA PHE A 104 -36.87 4.93 -63.46
C PHE A 104 -37.22 5.64 -62.13
N ASN A 105 -36.69 5.18 -61.00
CA ASN A 105 -37.06 5.67 -59.67
C ASN A 105 -35.84 5.82 -58.76
N ALA A 106 -35.26 7.02 -58.69
CA ALA A 106 -34.15 7.33 -57.80
C ALA A 106 -34.52 7.33 -56.30
N THR A 107 -35.82 7.36 -55.98
CA THR A 107 -36.31 7.49 -54.60
C THR A 107 -35.91 6.31 -53.71
N GLU A 108 -35.87 5.08 -54.25
CA GLU A 108 -35.58 3.89 -53.46
C GLU A 108 -34.10 3.77 -53.07
N ASP A 109 -33.19 4.24 -53.94
CA ASP A 109 -31.76 4.20 -53.66
C ASP A 109 -31.36 5.24 -52.61
N TYR A 110 -31.86 6.48 -52.75
CA TYR A 110 -31.65 7.51 -51.74
C TYR A 110 -32.24 7.13 -50.38
N GLN A 111 -33.38 6.45 -50.34
CA GLN A 111 -33.97 5.99 -49.07
C GLN A 111 -33.07 4.97 -48.37
N LYS A 112 -32.46 4.02 -49.10
CA LYS A 112 -31.50 3.07 -48.53
C LYS A 112 -30.25 3.76 -48.00
N GLN A 113 -29.71 4.73 -48.73
CA GLN A 113 -28.55 5.50 -48.27
C GLN A 113 -28.87 6.29 -46.99
N ILE A 114 -30.04 6.93 -46.93
CA ILE A 114 -30.50 7.64 -45.72
C ILE A 114 -30.60 6.70 -44.52
N ASP A 115 -31.15 5.50 -44.71
CA ASP A 115 -31.31 4.54 -43.63
C ASP A 115 -29.97 3.94 -43.17
N GLY A 116 -29.03 3.73 -44.11
CA GLY A 116 -27.65 3.37 -43.80
C GLY A 116 -26.93 4.44 -42.97
N LEU A 117 -27.01 5.71 -43.39
CA LEU A 117 -26.42 6.84 -42.68
C LEU A 117 -27.02 7.02 -41.28
N LYS A 118 -28.33 6.82 -41.12
CA LYS A 118 -28.98 6.85 -39.78
C LYS A 118 -28.44 5.77 -38.86
N GLN A 119 -28.24 4.56 -39.38
CA GLN A 119 -27.70 3.45 -38.60
C GLN A 119 -26.26 3.71 -38.18
N GLU A 120 -25.41 4.17 -39.10
CA GLU A 120 -24.02 4.55 -38.82
C GLU A 120 -23.96 5.66 -37.75
N ASN A 121 -24.78 6.70 -37.89
CA ASN A 121 -24.82 7.79 -36.94
C ASN A 121 -25.28 7.33 -35.53
N ALA A 122 -26.22 6.39 -35.47
CA ALA A 122 -26.63 5.77 -34.21
C ALA A 122 -25.49 4.95 -33.56
N GLN A 123 -24.72 4.22 -34.36
CA GLN A 123 -23.54 3.47 -33.90
C GLN A 123 -22.45 4.40 -33.37
N LEU A 124 -22.09 5.43 -34.14
CA LEU A 124 -21.09 6.43 -33.75
C LEU A 124 -21.49 7.17 -32.46
N LYS A 125 -22.77 7.48 -32.29
CA LYS A 125 -23.28 8.09 -31.06
C LYS A 125 -23.12 7.17 -29.86
N SER A 126 -23.45 5.89 -30.02
CA SER A 126 -23.27 4.86 -28.98
C SER A 126 -21.79 4.69 -28.59
N GLU A 127 -20.90 4.66 -29.58
CA GLU A 127 -19.46 4.57 -29.36
C GLU A 127 -18.92 5.80 -28.64
N ASN A 128 -19.34 7.00 -29.04
CA ASN A 128 -18.99 8.25 -28.35
C ASN A 128 -19.45 8.27 -26.89
N GLU A 129 -20.66 7.78 -26.60
CA GLU A 129 -21.14 7.67 -25.22
C GLU A 129 -20.29 6.68 -24.40
N LYS A 130 -19.88 5.56 -25.00
CA LYS A 130 -19.01 4.56 -24.35
C LYS A 130 -17.61 5.14 -24.07
N LEU A 131 -17.01 5.80 -25.05
CA LEU A 131 -15.70 6.45 -24.92
C LEU A 131 -15.75 7.56 -23.86
N SER A 132 -16.79 8.38 -23.86
CA SER A 132 -16.99 9.43 -22.85
C SER A 132 -17.03 8.87 -21.43
N LYS A 133 -17.75 7.77 -21.21
CA LYS A 133 -17.77 7.06 -19.91
C LYS A 133 -16.40 6.52 -19.52
N GLN A 134 -15.65 5.95 -20.47
CA GLN A 134 -14.29 5.46 -20.20
C GLN A 134 -13.34 6.61 -19.81
N VAL A 135 -13.40 7.74 -20.51
CA VAL A 135 -12.60 8.94 -20.20
C VAL A 135 -12.90 9.44 -18.78
N GLN A 136 -14.18 9.55 -18.41
CA GLN A 136 -14.57 9.96 -17.05
C GLN A 136 -14.06 8.99 -15.97
N SER A 137 -14.12 7.68 -16.24
CA SER A 137 -13.60 6.67 -15.31
C SER A 137 -12.08 6.80 -15.14
N LEU A 138 -11.34 6.93 -16.24
CA LEU A 138 -9.88 7.09 -16.22
C LEU A 138 -9.46 8.39 -15.53
N GLN A 139 -10.19 9.49 -15.73
CA GLN A 139 -9.95 10.74 -15.01
C GLN A 139 -10.13 10.58 -13.49
N THR A 140 -11.14 9.83 -13.07
CA THR A 140 -11.40 9.54 -11.65
C THR A 140 -10.27 8.70 -11.06
N GLU A 141 -9.85 7.64 -11.75
CA GLU A 141 -8.73 6.79 -11.33
C GLU A 141 -7.41 7.59 -11.25
N ASN A 142 -7.13 8.43 -12.24
CA ASN A 142 -5.93 9.28 -12.24
C ASN A 142 -5.90 10.24 -11.03
N LYS A 143 -7.05 10.81 -10.66
CA LYS A 143 -7.18 11.67 -9.48
C LYS A 143 -6.91 10.89 -8.19
N GLN A 144 -7.44 9.68 -8.08
CA GLN A 144 -7.21 8.79 -6.93
C GLN A 144 -5.74 8.40 -6.82
N LEU A 145 -5.10 8.00 -7.93
CA LEU A 145 -3.68 7.66 -7.95
C LEU A 145 -2.80 8.85 -7.55
N LYS A 146 -3.10 10.06 -8.03
CA LYS A 146 -2.38 11.28 -7.61
C LYS A 146 -2.50 11.53 -6.10
N GLN A 147 -3.67 11.32 -5.51
CA GLN A 147 -3.85 11.41 -4.06
C GLN A 147 -3.01 10.35 -3.33
N GLN A 148 -3.07 9.09 -3.76
CA GLN A 148 -2.28 8.01 -3.16
C GLN A 148 -0.77 8.30 -3.22
N VAL A 149 -0.26 8.78 -4.35
CA VAL A 149 1.14 9.18 -4.50
C VAL A 149 1.51 10.31 -3.54
N SER A 150 0.64 11.32 -3.41
CA SER A 150 0.83 12.41 -2.45
C SER A 150 0.88 11.91 -1.01
N ASP A 151 -0.04 11.03 -0.63
CA ASP A 151 -0.10 10.45 0.71
C ASP A 151 1.12 9.59 1.03
N LEU A 152 1.57 8.77 0.08
CA LEU A 152 2.80 7.97 0.21
C LEU A 152 4.03 8.86 0.34
N LYS A 153 4.11 9.95 -0.43
CA LYS A 153 5.21 10.92 -0.33
C LYS A 153 5.24 11.61 1.03
N ASN A 154 4.07 11.95 1.58
CA ASN A 154 3.95 12.53 2.92
C ASN A 154 4.35 11.52 4.01
N LYS A 155 3.91 10.25 3.89
CA LYS A 155 4.34 9.18 4.81
C LYS A 155 5.85 8.97 4.78
N LEU A 156 6.46 8.96 3.60
CA LEU A 156 7.91 8.80 3.46
C LEU A 156 8.68 9.98 4.06
N LYS A 157 8.18 11.22 3.90
CA LYS A 157 8.77 12.41 4.54
C LYS A 157 8.68 12.38 6.06
N ASN A 158 7.57 11.86 6.59
CA ASN A 158 7.30 11.82 8.03
C ASN A 158 7.88 10.57 8.72
N GLN A 159 8.51 9.66 7.98
CA GLN A 159 9.25 8.57 8.60
C GLN A 159 10.54 9.14 9.21
N PRO A 160 10.85 8.82 10.48
CA PRO A 160 12.10 9.20 11.09
C PRO A 160 13.23 8.67 10.22
N ASN A 161 14.09 9.58 9.76
CA ASN A 161 15.18 9.20 8.86
C ASN A 161 16.09 8.23 9.61
N THR A 162 16.66 7.27 8.90
CA THR A 162 17.56 6.26 9.50
C THR A 162 18.70 6.89 10.30
N ALA A 163 19.12 8.10 9.92
CA ALA A 163 20.07 8.93 10.65
C ALA A 163 19.58 9.35 12.06
N GLU A 164 18.31 9.77 12.23
CA GLU A 164 17.77 10.14 13.55
C GLU A 164 17.65 8.92 14.46
N LEU A 165 17.18 7.79 13.93
CA LEU A 165 17.13 6.53 14.67
C LEU A 165 18.52 6.07 15.09
N ASN A 166 19.52 6.16 14.21
CA ASN A 166 20.91 5.85 14.52
C ASN A 166 21.49 6.80 15.57
N ALA A 167 21.22 8.11 15.48
CA ALA A 167 21.66 9.07 16.48
C ALA A 167 21.06 8.76 17.86
N LYS A 168 19.76 8.45 17.92
CA LYS A 168 19.08 8.02 19.15
C LYS A 168 19.67 6.72 19.71
N LEU A 169 19.98 5.76 18.84
CA LEU A 169 20.60 4.49 19.24
C LEU A 169 22.01 4.70 19.81
N VAL A 170 22.83 5.55 19.20
CA VAL A 170 24.16 5.90 19.70
C VAL A 170 24.06 6.60 21.06
N ASN A 171 23.13 7.54 21.24
CA ASN A 171 22.93 8.23 22.51
C ASN A 171 22.47 7.26 23.61
N LEU A 172 21.46 6.42 23.34
CA LEU A 172 21.01 5.39 24.29
C LEU A 172 22.13 4.40 24.64
N THR A 173 22.99 4.05 23.67
CA THR A 173 24.14 3.19 23.92
C THR A 173 25.17 3.86 24.84
N LYS A 174 25.41 5.17 24.68
CA LYS A 174 26.28 5.95 25.57
C LYS A 174 25.70 6.04 26.97
N GLU A 175 24.42 6.36 27.11
CA GLU A 175 23.72 6.39 28.41
C GLU A 175 23.78 5.03 29.11
N ASN A 176 23.55 3.92 28.39
CA ASN A 176 23.62 2.59 28.96
C ASN A 176 25.03 2.26 29.49
N ARG A 177 26.08 2.67 28.77
CA ARG A 177 27.47 2.52 29.24
C ARG A 177 27.75 3.35 30.48
N ALA A 178 27.28 4.60 30.53
CA ALA A 178 27.43 5.47 31.69
C ALA A 178 26.74 4.88 32.93
N LEU A 179 25.48 4.45 32.79
CA LEU A 179 24.73 3.80 33.86
C LEU A 179 25.39 2.52 34.36
N LYS A 180 25.96 1.70 33.46
CA LYS A 180 26.73 0.51 33.87
C LYS A 180 27.98 0.85 34.68
N ALA A 181 28.70 1.91 34.30
CA ALA A 181 29.86 2.37 35.04
C ALA A 181 29.48 2.93 36.41
N GLU A 182 28.38 3.68 36.50
CA GLU A 182 27.85 4.19 37.75
C GLU A 182 27.41 3.05 38.68
N LEU A 183 26.72 2.05 38.14
CA LEU A 183 26.31 0.85 38.87
C LEU A 183 27.54 0.12 39.44
N ALA A 184 28.58 -0.10 38.64
CA ALA A 184 29.82 -0.71 39.09
C ALA A 184 30.51 0.11 40.20
N ASN A 185 30.51 1.44 40.10
CA ASN A 185 31.04 2.33 41.13
C ASN A 185 30.25 2.19 42.44
N MET A 186 28.91 2.20 42.36
CA MET A 186 28.05 2.03 43.54
C MET A 186 28.21 0.65 44.17
N THR A 187 28.35 -0.41 43.37
CA THR A 187 28.67 -1.75 43.88
C THR A 187 30.01 -1.76 44.63
N ASN A 188 31.05 -1.12 44.10
CA ASN A 188 32.34 -1.03 44.78
C ASN A 188 32.24 -0.24 46.09
N LYS A 189 31.52 0.88 46.10
CA LYS A 189 31.25 1.65 47.34
C LYS A 189 30.50 0.82 48.37
N TYR A 190 29.46 0.10 47.93
CA TYR A 190 28.68 -0.79 48.80
C TYR A 190 29.58 -1.85 49.44
N ASN A 191 30.42 -2.53 48.65
CA ASN A 191 31.34 -3.55 49.16
C ASN A 191 32.36 -2.96 50.14
N ALA A 192 32.89 -1.76 49.88
CA ALA A 192 33.83 -1.09 50.78
C ALA A 192 33.15 -0.71 52.11
N VAL A 193 31.91 -0.21 52.07
CA VAL A 193 31.13 0.10 53.27
C VAL A 193 30.81 -1.17 54.05
N LYS A 194 30.40 -2.24 53.36
CA LYS A 194 30.13 -3.54 53.97
C LYS A 194 31.37 -4.10 54.68
N ALA A 195 32.53 -4.10 54.02
CA ALA A 195 33.78 -4.54 54.63
C ALA A 195 34.16 -3.72 55.88
N LYS A 196 33.92 -2.41 55.86
CA LYS A 196 34.11 -1.55 57.05
C LYS A 196 33.14 -1.91 58.18
N ALA A 197 31.88 -2.17 57.86
CA ALA A 197 30.89 -2.59 58.84
C ALA A 197 31.28 -3.93 59.48
N ASP A 198 31.64 -4.92 58.66
CA ASP A 198 32.10 -6.24 59.13
C ASP A 198 33.34 -6.12 60.03
N PHE A 199 34.29 -5.25 59.67
CA PHE A 199 35.49 -4.98 60.48
C PHE A 199 35.17 -4.30 61.82
N LEU A 200 34.27 -3.31 61.83
CA LEU A 200 33.82 -2.65 63.07
C LEU A 200 33.05 -3.62 63.97
N GLU A 201 32.25 -4.52 63.38
CA GLU A 201 31.56 -5.58 64.11
C GLU A 201 32.55 -6.53 64.77
N GLN A 202 33.60 -6.96 64.06
CA GLN A 202 34.69 -7.74 64.64
C GLN A 202 35.40 -7.00 65.78
N GLN A 203 35.72 -5.72 65.61
CA GLN A 203 36.33 -4.92 66.68
C GLN A 203 35.43 -4.84 67.92
N ASN A 204 34.14 -4.63 67.73
CA ASN A 204 33.19 -4.59 68.84
C ASN A 204 33.10 -5.92 69.58
N GLU A 205 33.12 -7.06 68.87
CA GLU A 205 33.17 -8.38 69.49
C GLU A 205 34.47 -8.60 70.27
N GLU A 206 35.61 -8.16 69.75
CA GLU A 206 36.89 -8.22 70.48
C GLU A 206 36.87 -7.31 71.72
N TYR A 207 36.33 -6.09 71.63
CA TYR A 207 36.14 -5.22 72.80
C TYR A 207 35.21 -5.86 73.84
N ARG A 208 34.11 -6.50 73.42
CA ARG A 208 33.21 -7.23 74.33
C ARG A 208 33.95 -8.36 75.05
N LYS A 209 34.74 -9.16 74.35
CA LYS A 209 35.57 -10.22 74.96
C LYS A 209 36.60 -9.65 75.93
N MET A 210 37.28 -8.57 75.57
CA MET A 210 38.26 -7.91 76.45
C MET A 210 37.60 -7.41 77.74
N ILE A 211 36.43 -6.75 77.63
CA ILE A 211 35.67 -6.30 78.80
C ILE A 211 35.26 -7.49 79.68
N GLN A 212 34.76 -8.58 79.08
CA GLN A 212 34.41 -9.80 79.84
C GLN A 212 35.63 -10.42 80.54
N SER A 213 36.79 -10.45 79.88
CA SER A 213 38.04 -10.94 80.46
C SER A 213 38.47 -10.08 81.65
N LEU A 214 38.49 -8.76 81.49
CA LEU A 214 38.84 -7.81 82.56
C LEU A 214 37.87 -7.90 83.74
N LEU A 215 36.56 -8.05 83.48
CA LEU A 215 35.57 -8.27 84.53
C LEU A 215 35.83 -9.57 85.30
N LYS A 216 36.16 -10.65 84.59
CA LYS A 216 36.50 -11.94 85.22
C LYS A 216 37.79 -11.85 86.03
N GLU A 217 38.81 -11.19 85.51
CA GLU A 217 40.08 -10.96 86.21
C GLU A 217 39.89 -10.11 87.46
N THR A 218 39.06 -9.06 87.39
CA THR A 218 38.71 -8.23 88.56
C THR A 218 37.96 -9.05 89.62
N ALA A 219 36.99 -9.88 89.19
CA ALA A 219 36.27 -10.79 90.08
C ALA A 219 37.22 -11.80 90.75
N GLN A 220 38.12 -12.42 89.99
CA GLN A 220 39.11 -13.36 90.53
C GLN A 220 40.14 -12.69 91.44
N GLY A 221 40.62 -11.50 91.10
CA GLY A 221 41.55 -10.72 91.93
C GLY A 221 40.92 -10.34 93.27
N SER A 222 39.65 -9.91 93.27
CA SER A 222 38.91 -9.66 94.52
C SER A 222 38.69 -10.94 95.32
N GLU A 223 38.30 -12.06 94.71
CA GLU A 223 38.20 -13.36 95.40
C GLU A 223 39.54 -13.80 96.01
N GLN A 224 40.64 -13.63 95.27
CA GLN A 224 41.98 -13.95 95.77
C GLN A 224 42.37 -13.06 96.95
N ASP A 225 42.08 -11.76 96.89
CA ASP A 225 42.36 -10.81 97.97
C ASP A 225 41.51 -11.13 99.22
N TYR A 226 40.23 -11.50 99.04
CA TYR A 226 39.38 -12.00 100.14
C TYR A 226 39.91 -13.32 100.73
N VAL A 227 40.33 -14.27 99.90
CA VAL A 227 40.90 -15.56 100.36
C VAL A 227 42.23 -15.34 101.07
N GLU A 228 43.07 -14.44 100.60
CA GLU A 228 44.35 -14.12 101.24
C GLU A 228 44.14 -13.42 102.59
N LYS A 229 43.19 -12.49 102.66
CA LYS A 229 42.78 -11.86 103.93
C LYS A 229 42.23 -12.87 104.92
N ALA A 230 41.35 -13.77 104.50
CA ALA A 230 40.82 -14.85 105.35
C ALA A 230 41.91 -15.82 105.82
N LYS A 231 42.91 -16.15 104.97
CA LYS A 231 44.07 -16.96 105.38
C LYS A 231 44.91 -16.25 106.44
N LYS A 232 45.17 -14.95 106.28
CA LYS A 232 45.88 -14.13 107.28
C LYS A 232 45.13 -14.09 108.60
N GLU A 233 43.81 -13.89 108.58
CA GLU A 233 42.98 -13.93 109.78
C GLU A 233 42.98 -15.30 110.47
N LYS A 234 42.92 -16.40 109.71
CA LYS A 234 43.03 -17.77 110.25
C LYS A 234 44.39 -18.05 110.88
N LEU A 235 45.47 -17.54 110.29
CA LEU A 235 46.82 -17.61 110.86
C LEU A 235 46.91 -16.87 112.19
N ILE A 236 46.39 -15.64 112.25
CA ILE A 236 46.33 -14.84 113.48
C ILE A 236 45.50 -15.55 114.55
N GLY A 237 44.32 -16.08 114.19
CA GLY A 237 43.48 -16.87 115.10
C GLY A 237 44.16 -18.15 115.60
N SER A 238 44.93 -18.84 114.75
CA SER A 238 45.68 -20.04 115.14
C SER A 238 46.82 -19.72 116.11
N VAL A 239 47.54 -18.60 115.90
CA VAL A 239 48.59 -18.14 116.81
C VAL A 239 48.00 -17.77 118.18
N LEU A 240 46.88 -17.03 118.19
CA LEU A 240 46.17 -16.69 119.42
C LEU A 240 45.71 -17.95 120.17
N LEU A 241 45.10 -18.92 119.48
CA LEU A 241 44.66 -20.18 120.11
C LEU A 241 45.84 -20.96 120.71
N LYS A 242 46.97 -21.05 119.98
CA LYS A 242 48.19 -21.69 120.49
C LYS A 242 48.74 -20.96 121.73
N SER A 243 48.71 -19.62 121.75
CA SER A 243 49.13 -18.85 122.92
C SER A 243 48.22 -19.10 124.14
N ILE A 244 46.91 -19.22 123.94
CA ILE A 244 45.95 -19.53 125.01
C ILE A 244 46.19 -20.93 125.54
N VAL A 245 46.36 -21.93 124.67
CA VAL A 245 46.67 -23.31 125.08
C VAL A 245 48.00 -23.37 125.84
N PHE A 246 49.03 -22.67 125.34
CA PHE A 246 50.31 -22.60 126.04
C PHE A 246 50.18 -21.96 127.43
N ALA A 247 49.44 -20.85 127.53
CA ALA A 247 49.14 -20.23 128.81
C ALA A 247 48.40 -21.18 129.76
N LEU A 248 47.40 -21.92 129.28
CA LEU A 248 46.69 -22.93 130.08
C LEU A 248 47.59 -24.08 130.53
N VAL A 249 48.51 -24.54 129.67
CA VAL A 249 49.51 -25.55 130.04
C VAL A 249 50.45 -25.01 131.11
N VAL A 250 50.94 -23.79 130.97
CA VAL A 250 51.80 -23.14 131.98
C VAL A 250 51.06 -22.99 133.32
N VAL A 251 49.82 -22.50 133.31
CA VAL A 251 48.99 -22.37 134.51
C VAL A 251 48.69 -23.74 135.13
N GLY A 252 48.39 -24.74 134.31
CA GLY A 252 48.16 -26.12 134.74
C GLY A 252 49.41 -26.75 135.38
N LEU A 253 50.59 -26.53 134.81
CA LEU A 253 51.87 -26.99 135.37
C LEU A 253 52.22 -26.28 136.67
N ILE A 254 52.03 -24.97 136.76
CA ILE A 254 52.23 -24.19 137.99
C ILE A 254 51.24 -24.65 139.07
N GLY A 255 49.95 -24.81 138.71
CA GLY A 255 48.92 -25.32 139.61
C GLY A 255 49.22 -26.73 140.10
N TYR A 256 49.67 -27.63 139.22
CA TYR A 256 50.10 -28.98 139.58
C TYR A 256 51.34 -28.99 140.48
N GLY A 257 52.32 -28.12 140.21
CA GLY A 257 53.50 -27.94 141.04
C GLY A 257 53.16 -27.46 142.46
N LEU A 258 52.24 -26.50 142.58
CA LEU A 258 51.73 -26.03 143.86
C LEU A 258 50.92 -27.11 144.61
N TYR A 259 50.07 -27.86 143.89
CA TYR A 259 49.31 -28.98 144.47
C TYR A 259 50.25 -30.08 145.02
N ARG A 260 51.27 -30.47 144.25
CA ARG A 260 52.25 -31.48 144.66
C ARG A 260 53.08 -31.02 145.85
N LYS A 261 53.49 -29.75 145.88
CA LYS A 261 54.23 -29.17 147.01
C LYS A 261 53.38 -29.11 148.26
N LYS A 262 52.09 -28.75 148.18
CA LYS A 262 51.19 -28.80 149.34
C LYS A 262 51.06 -30.22 149.90
N ARG A 263 50.91 -31.22 149.04
CA ARG A 263 50.74 -32.62 149.46
C ARG A 263 51.99 -33.21 150.16
N SER A 264 53.18 -32.64 149.94
CA SER A 264 54.39 -33.09 150.64
C SER A 264 54.53 -32.52 152.06
N TRP A 265 53.63 -31.64 152.50
CA TRP A 265 53.67 -31.01 153.83
C TRP A 265 52.63 -31.60 154.80
N GLU A 266 51.83 -32.57 154.36
CA GLU A 266 50.79 -33.22 155.19
C GLU A 266 51.18 -34.64 155.66
N LEU A 267 52.43 -35.07 155.43
CA LEU A 267 52.92 -36.42 155.79
C LEU A 267 54.20 -36.43 156.65
N THR A 268 54.44 -35.39 157.45
CA THR A 268 55.45 -35.41 158.53
C THR A 268 54.96 -34.51 159.66
#